data_AF-A0A182SR87-F1
#
_entry.id   AF-A0A182SR87-F1
#
_cell.length_a   1.000
_cell.length_b   1.000
_cell.length_c   1.000
_cell.angle_alpha   90.00
_cell.angle_beta   90.00
_cell.angle_gamma   90.00
#
_symmetry.space_group_name_H-M   'P 1'
#
loop_
_entity.id
_entity.type
_entity.pdbx_description
1 polymer ?
#
loop_
_entity_poly.entity_id
_entity_poly.type
_entity_poly.pdbx_seq_one_letter_code
_entity_poly.pdbx_strand_id
1 'polypeptide(L)'
;MTDQGSHGAGHPLETDTPFLAWGAGFKHWKETIPLLDNGHVLELDRQSIPVHHINQADAAPLMSAVLGISVPKNSLGRLPRSLLNVSEEYAAWAMRNNADQLLAQYYRWQQESEGKMLQWLTSTRQTSLKVLIEALQTEIADAMHRKRYTEVQSLCKMLIDTTLKAIEYFQCYYKPHLYVALTLTMMGWLLLLAKETIAPSKNRVFVHSRSVASTAAIVALFVVIFNMGMQRTLLSTQKGLTNLLSLQHNTHRLW
;
A
#
# COMPACT_ATOMS: atom_id res chain seq x y z
N MET A 1 -20.26 5.79 11.80
CA MET A 1 -20.25 6.47 13.12
C MET A 1 -20.55 5.43 14.18
N THR A 2 -19.93 5.52 15.36
CA THR A 2 -20.35 4.72 16.52
C THR A 2 -21.69 5.20 17.05
N ASP A 3 -22.36 4.39 17.87
CA ASP A 3 -23.62 4.77 18.54
C ASP A 3 -23.49 6.02 19.44
N GLN A 4 -22.26 6.39 19.79
CA GLN A 4 -21.94 7.60 20.55
C GLN A 4 -21.64 8.82 19.67
N GLY A 5 -21.79 8.70 18.36
CA GLY A 5 -21.52 9.78 17.41
C GLY A 5 -20.03 10.03 17.13
N SER A 6 -19.14 9.13 17.55
CA SER A 6 -17.70 9.24 17.29
C SER A 6 -17.33 8.65 15.92
N HIS A 7 -16.23 9.13 15.35
CA HIS A 7 -15.63 8.60 14.12
C HIS A 7 -14.09 8.77 14.17
N GLY A 8 -13.38 8.10 13.26
CA GLY A 8 -11.93 8.22 13.10
C GLY A 8 -11.13 7.03 13.60
N ALA A 9 -11.80 5.94 14.01
CA ALA A 9 -11.15 4.69 14.41
C ALA A 9 -10.74 3.82 13.22
N GLY A 10 -11.10 4.21 11.99
CA GLY A 10 -10.79 3.46 10.77
C GLY A 10 -11.67 2.22 10.56
N HIS A 11 -12.80 2.14 11.27
CA HIS A 11 -13.76 1.05 11.10
C HIS A 11 -14.47 1.17 9.72
N PRO A 12 -14.81 0.07 9.01
CA PRO A 12 -15.49 0.15 7.71
C PRO A 12 -16.76 1.01 7.72
N LEU A 13 -17.58 0.91 8.77
CA LEU A 13 -18.76 1.80 8.98
C LEU A 13 -18.44 3.31 9.14
N GLU A 14 -17.18 3.68 9.21
CA GLU A 14 -16.69 5.06 9.30
C GLU A 14 -15.88 5.47 8.07
N THR A 15 -15.32 4.51 7.32
CA THR A 15 -14.46 4.77 6.14
C THR A 15 -15.17 4.52 4.82
N ASP A 16 -16.16 3.63 4.80
CA ASP A 16 -16.94 3.34 3.62
C ASP A 16 -17.98 4.44 3.44
N THR A 17 -17.80 5.21 2.38
CA THR A 17 -18.68 6.31 2.01
C THR A 17 -19.36 6.00 0.69
N PRO A 18 -20.68 6.24 0.57
CA PRO A 18 -21.35 6.09 -0.71
C PRO A 18 -20.74 7.03 -1.75
N PHE A 19 -20.55 6.52 -2.96
CA PHE A 19 -20.04 7.27 -4.10
C PHE A 19 -21.03 7.14 -5.27
N LEU A 20 -21.45 8.27 -5.84
CA LEU A 20 -22.35 8.33 -6.98
C LEU A 20 -21.70 9.14 -8.10
N ALA A 21 -21.70 8.56 -9.29
CA ALA A 21 -21.25 9.22 -10.52
C ALA A 21 -22.27 8.97 -11.63
N TRP A 22 -22.52 10.00 -12.45
CA TRP A 22 -23.46 9.94 -13.56
C TRP A 22 -23.01 10.84 -14.71
N GLY A 23 -23.57 10.61 -15.89
CA GLY A 23 -23.25 11.34 -17.11
C GLY A 23 -22.72 10.44 -18.22
N ALA A 24 -22.59 10.98 -19.43
CA ALA A 24 -22.27 10.20 -20.63
C ALA A 24 -20.89 9.51 -20.59
N GLY A 25 -19.94 10.05 -19.82
CA GLY A 25 -18.59 9.48 -19.65
C GLY A 25 -18.50 8.31 -18.66
N PHE A 26 -19.58 7.97 -17.97
CA PHE A 26 -19.64 6.83 -17.05
C PHE A 26 -20.48 5.70 -17.66
N LYS A 27 -20.07 4.45 -17.42
CA LYS A 27 -20.85 3.29 -17.84
C LYS A 27 -22.17 3.23 -17.08
N HIS A 28 -23.22 2.80 -17.76
CA HIS A 28 -24.48 2.58 -17.11
C HIS A 28 -24.43 1.30 -16.28
N TRP A 29 -24.97 1.31 -15.07
CA TRP A 29 -24.91 0.16 -14.15
C TRP A 29 -25.53 -1.11 -14.77
N LYS A 30 -26.53 -0.98 -15.65
CA LYS A 30 -27.16 -2.11 -16.35
C LYS A 30 -26.24 -2.81 -17.36
N GLU A 31 -25.20 -2.14 -17.83
CA GLU A 31 -24.19 -2.73 -18.74
C GLU A 31 -23.11 -3.49 -17.96
N THR A 32 -23.20 -3.46 -16.62
CA THR A 32 -22.26 -4.13 -15.75
C THR A 32 -22.78 -5.52 -15.44
N ILE A 33 -22.11 -6.54 -15.95
CA ILE A 33 -22.41 -7.93 -15.61
C ILE A 33 -22.11 -8.11 -14.10
N PRO A 34 -23.08 -8.54 -13.28
CA PRO A 34 -22.82 -8.83 -11.88
C PRO A 34 -21.76 -9.95 -11.81
N LEU A 35 -20.62 -9.64 -11.18
CA LEU A 35 -19.59 -10.63 -10.95
C LEU A 35 -20.19 -11.74 -10.06
N LEU A 36 -19.98 -12.99 -10.43
CA LEU A 36 -20.53 -14.20 -9.79
C LEU A 36 -20.14 -14.37 -8.31
N ASP A 37 -19.28 -13.50 -7.79
CA ASP A 37 -18.67 -13.61 -6.49
C ASP A 37 -18.96 -12.35 -5.66
N ASN A 38 -19.99 -12.44 -4.82
CA ASN A 38 -20.19 -11.68 -3.57
C ASN A 38 -19.96 -10.15 -3.58
N GLY A 39 -19.93 -9.51 -4.75
CA GLY A 39 -19.85 -8.06 -4.87
C GLY A 39 -21.16 -7.47 -4.39
N HIS A 40 -21.11 -6.57 -3.40
CA HIS A 40 -22.26 -5.96 -2.77
C HIS A 40 -23.29 -5.53 -3.81
N VAL A 41 -24.49 -6.10 -3.75
CA VAL A 41 -25.63 -5.70 -4.57
C VAL A 41 -26.48 -4.75 -3.73
N LEU A 42 -26.79 -3.58 -4.27
CA LEU A 42 -27.75 -2.68 -3.68
C LEU A 42 -29.14 -3.03 -4.22
N GLU A 43 -30.02 -3.53 -3.33
CA GLU A 43 -31.43 -3.75 -3.65
C GLU A 43 -32.19 -2.42 -3.53
N LEU A 44 -32.70 -1.91 -4.65
CA LEU A 44 -33.48 -0.68 -4.70
C LEU A 44 -34.70 -0.88 -5.61
N ASP A 45 -35.90 -0.59 -5.12
CA ASP A 45 -37.16 -0.70 -5.91
C ASP A 45 -37.33 -2.03 -6.68
N ARG A 46 -36.99 -3.16 -6.03
CA ARG A 46 -37.00 -4.52 -6.62
C ARG A 46 -36.00 -4.72 -7.76
N GLN A 47 -34.94 -3.90 -7.81
CA GLN A 47 -33.83 -4.05 -8.73
C GLN A 47 -32.53 -4.31 -7.96
N SER A 48 -31.79 -5.30 -8.42
CA SER A 48 -30.43 -5.62 -7.97
C SER A 48 -29.42 -4.76 -8.73
N ILE A 49 -28.86 -3.75 -8.07
CA ILE A 49 -27.87 -2.84 -8.66
C ILE A 49 -26.46 -3.29 -8.24
N PRO A 50 -25.55 -3.60 -9.17
CA PRO A 50 -24.18 -3.95 -8.81
C PRO A 50 -23.45 -2.74 -8.22
N VAL A 51 -22.85 -2.90 -7.04
CA VAL A 51 -22.02 -1.86 -6.41
C VAL A 51 -20.55 -2.07 -6.77
N HIS A 52 -19.94 -1.04 -7.31
CA HIS A 52 -18.50 -1.00 -7.54
C HIS A 52 -17.79 -0.37 -6.36
N HIS A 53 -16.81 -1.08 -5.81
CA HIS A 53 -15.90 -0.53 -4.83
C HIS A 53 -14.71 0.13 -5.53
N ILE A 54 -14.43 1.37 -5.14
CA ILE A 54 -13.22 2.10 -5.49
C ILE A 54 -12.59 2.62 -4.21
N ASN A 55 -11.26 2.81 -4.20
CA ASN A 55 -10.62 3.46 -3.06
C ASN A 55 -10.90 4.97 -3.14
N GLN A 56 -10.93 5.64 -1.99
CA GLN A 56 -11.11 7.10 -1.95
C GLN A 56 -10.06 7.86 -2.79
N ALA A 57 -8.82 7.34 -2.84
CA ALA A 57 -7.76 7.91 -3.66
C ALA A 57 -8.03 7.81 -5.18
N ASP A 58 -8.82 6.84 -5.62
CA ASP A 58 -9.14 6.56 -7.03
C ASP A 58 -10.11 7.60 -7.62
N ALA A 59 -10.75 8.43 -6.78
CA ALA A 59 -11.63 9.50 -7.22
C ALA A 59 -10.89 10.57 -8.05
N ALA A 60 -9.67 10.94 -7.66
CA ALA A 60 -8.89 11.95 -8.36
C ALA A 60 -8.56 11.57 -9.83
N PRO A 61 -7.97 10.40 -10.14
CA PRO A 61 -7.72 10.02 -11.52
C PRO A 61 -9.02 9.77 -12.30
N LEU A 62 -10.09 9.28 -11.65
CA LEU A 62 -11.40 9.12 -12.27
C LEU A 62 -11.96 10.46 -12.75
N MET A 63 -11.96 11.47 -11.88
CA MET A 63 -12.42 12.82 -12.21
C MET A 63 -11.59 13.45 -13.33
N SER A 64 -10.25 13.33 -13.27
CA SER A 64 -9.37 13.82 -14.32
C SER A 64 -9.65 13.19 -15.68
N ALA A 65 -9.88 11.88 -15.72
CA ALA A 65 -10.22 11.17 -16.96
C ALA A 65 -11.57 11.60 -17.52
N VAL A 66 -12.58 11.88 -16.68
CA VAL A 66 -13.88 12.35 -17.18
C VAL A 66 -13.82 13.80 -17.66
N LEU A 67 -13.02 14.64 -17.01
CA LEU A 67 -12.82 16.04 -17.38
C LEU A 67 -11.83 16.22 -18.55
N GLY A 68 -11.10 15.18 -18.95
CA GLY A 68 -10.06 15.28 -19.98
C GLY A 68 -8.86 16.12 -19.56
N ILE A 69 -8.56 16.19 -18.26
CA ILE A 69 -7.42 16.95 -17.70
C ILE A 69 -6.34 16.00 -17.18
N SER A 70 -5.17 16.56 -16.86
CA SER A 70 -4.08 15.79 -16.26
C SER A 70 -4.45 15.26 -14.86
N VAL A 71 -3.87 14.11 -14.49
CA VAL A 71 -4.03 13.53 -13.15
C VAL A 71 -3.31 14.41 -12.13
N PRO A 72 -3.90 14.74 -10.97
CA PRO A 72 -3.27 15.63 -10.00
C PRO A 72 -1.94 15.06 -9.49
N LYS A 73 -0.93 15.93 -9.31
CA LYS A 73 0.45 15.54 -8.97
C LYS A 73 0.62 14.72 -7.68
N ASN A 74 -0.29 14.88 -6.73
CA ASN A 74 -0.25 14.18 -5.43
C ASN A 74 -1.24 13.00 -5.39
N SER A 75 -1.85 12.64 -6.52
CA SER A 75 -2.75 11.50 -6.59
C SER A 75 -1.97 10.19 -6.44
N LEU A 76 -2.39 9.35 -5.51
CA LEU A 76 -1.97 7.95 -5.38
C LEU A 76 -3.06 6.97 -5.84
N GLY A 77 -4.08 7.50 -6.54
CA GLY A 77 -5.20 6.72 -7.02
C GLY A 77 -4.89 5.94 -8.29
N ARG A 78 -5.66 4.86 -8.48
CA ARG A 78 -5.72 4.04 -9.68
C ARG A 78 -6.93 4.47 -10.48
N LEU A 79 -6.80 4.64 -11.79
CA LEU A 79 -7.95 4.92 -12.65
C LEU A 79 -8.89 3.70 -12.73
N PRO A 80 -10.14 3.76 -12.22
CA PRO A 80 -11.10 2.65 -12.32
C PRO A 80 -11.70 2.58 -13.73
N ARG A 81 -10.95 2.03 -14.68
CA ARG A 81 -11.32 1.90 -16.10
C ARG A 81 -12.71 1.28 -16.33
N SER A 82 -13.12 0.35 -15.47
CA SER A 82 -14.43 -0.31 -15.56
C SER A 82 -15.60 0.67 -15.47
N LEU A 83 -15.43 1.82 -14.80
CA LEU A 83 -16.47 2.84 -14.63
C LEU A 83 -16.60 3.78 -15.83
N LEU A 84 -15.62 3.83 -16.73
CA LEU A 84 -15.59 4.79 -17.83
C LEU A 84 -16.29 4.25 -19.08
N ASN A 85 -17.20 5.05 -19.64
CA ASN A 85 -17.82 4.83 -20.94
C ASN A 85 -17.08 5.63 -22.03
N VAL A 86 -15.92 5.12 -22.43
CA VAL A 86 -14.99 5.77 -23.36
C VAL A 86 -14.40 4.75 -24.32
N SER A 87 -13.84 5.21 -25.44
CA SER A 87 -13.14 4.35 -26.39
C SER A 87 -11.92 3.67 -25.74
N GLU A 88 -11.54 2.49 -26.25
CA GLU A 88 -10.35 1.78 -25.76
C GLU A 88 -9.07 2.60 -25.91
N GLU A 89 -8.99 3.39 -26.98
CA GLU A 89 -7.89 4.32 -27.21
C GLU A 89 -7.81 5.39 -26.11
N TYR A 90 -8.92 6.07 -25.83
CA TYR A 90 -8.96 7.10 -24.79
C TYR A 90 -8.62 6.51 -23.41
N ALA A 91 -9.18 5.34 -23.11
CA ALA A 91 -8.88 4.60 -21.89
C ALA A 91 -7.39 4.27 -21.74
N ALA A 92 -6.75 3.79 -22.81
CA ALA A 92 -5.32 3.50 -22.82
C ALA A 92 -4.49 4.76 -22.53
N TRP A 93 -4.81 5.89 -23.16
CA TRP A 93 -4.16 7.18 -22.91
C TRP A 93 -4.37 7.67 -21.47
N ALA A 94 -5.59 7.60 -20.96
CA ALA A 94 -5.91 8.02 -19.59
C ALA A 94 -5.20 7.16 -18.54
N MET A 95 -5.17 5.84 -18.72
CA MET A 95 -4.45 4.92 -17.84
C MET A 95 -2.94 5.13 -17.89
N ARG A 96 -2.39 5.38 -19.09
CA ARG A 96 -0.97 5.73 -19.25
C ARG A 96 -0.63 7.03 -18.52
N ASN A 97 -1.44 8.08 -18.67
CA ASN A 97 -1.25 9.34 -17.94
C ASN A 97 -1.30 9.17 -16.42
N ASN A 98 -2.18 8.29 -15.92
CA ASN A 98 -2.21 7.93 -14.49
C ASN A 98 -0.92 7.22 -14.06
N ALA A 99 -0.43 6.26 -14.86
CA ALA A 99 0.82 5.57 -14.61
C ALA A 99 2.03 6.52 -14.63
N ASP A 100 2.13 7.38 -15.63
CA ASP A 100 3.22 8.35 -15.79
C ASP A 100 3.26 9.34 -14.62
N GLN A 101 2.09 9.77 -14.11
CA GLN A 101 2.03 10.64 -12.94
C GLN A 101 2.53 9.95 -11.66
N LEU A 102 2.23 8.66 -11.49
CA LEU A 102 2.76 7.87 -10.38
C LEU A 102 4.26 7.63 -10.53
N LEU A 103 4.74 7.41 -11.76
CA LEU A 103 6.17 7.24 -12.05
C LEU A 103 6.96 8.50 -11.71
N ALA A 104 6.43 9.69 -12.05
CA ALA A 104 7.06 10.95 -11.68
C ALA A 104 7.23 11.08 -10.16
N GLN A 105 6.23 10.67 -9.37
CA GLN A 105 6.34 10.61 -7.91
C GLN A 105 7.37 9.57 -7.46
N TYR A 106 7.36 8.37 -8.04
CA TYR A 106 8.32 7.31 -7.73
C TYR A 106 9.77 7.76 -7.97
N TYR A 107 10.08 8.36 -9.11
CA TYR A 107 11.44 8.82 -9.41
C TYR A 107 11.90 9.91 -8.43
N ARG A 108 10.99 10.80 -8.01
CA ARG A 108 11.28 11.79 -6.97
C ARG A 108 11.62 11.11 -5.63
N TRP A 109 10.83 10.12 -5.21
CA TRP A 109 11.12 9.34 -4.00
C TRP A 109 12.44 8.59 -4.09
N GLN A 110 12.75 8.01 -5.25
CA GLN A 110 14.00 7.32 -5.51
C GLN A 110 15.18 8.29 -5.37
N GLN A 111 15.14 9.44 -6.04
CA GLN A 111 16.20 10.45 -5.98
C GLN A 111 16.39 11.00 -4.55
N GLU A 112 15.30 11.30 -3.84
CA GLU A 112 15.38 11.72 -2.44
C GLU A 112 15.94 10.62 -1.53
N SER A 113 15.79 9.34 -1.93
CA SER A 113 16.37 8.22 -1.19
C SER A 113 17.87 8.08 -1.41
N GLU A 114 18.40 8.48 -2.57
CA GLU A 114 19.83 8.36 -2.96
C GLU A 114 20.79 9.10 -2.00
N GLY A 115 20.34 10.18 -1.35
CA GLY A 115 21.15 10.91 -0.36
C GLY A 115 21.03 10.42 1.10
N LYS A 116 20.29 9.34 1.38
CA LYS A 116 19.92 8.95 2.75
C LYS A 116 20.97 8.10 3.47
N MET A 117 21.11 8.32 4.78
CA MET A 117 22.16 7.76 5.66
C MET A 117 22.30 6.22 5.70
N LEU A 118 21.32 5.46 5.19
CA LEU A 118 21.30 3.99 5.24
C LEU A 118 21.20 3.32 3.85
N GLN A 119 21.53 4.06 2.79
CA GLN A 119 21.58 3.61 1.39
C GLN A 119 22.23 2.23 1.18
N TRP A 120 23.29 1.89 1.92
CA TRP A 120 23.98 0.60 1.78
C TRP A 120 23.09 -0.62 2.12
N LEU A 121 21.94 -0.40 2.76
CA LEU A 121 20.90 -1.40 3.02
C LEU A 121 19.85 -1.44 1.92
N THR A 122 20.17 -1.00 0.69
CA THR A 122 19.25 -1.14 -0.45
C THR A 122 18.79 -2.59 -0.59
N SER A 123 17.49 -2.79 -0.47
CA SER A 123 16.89 -4.12 -0.47
C SER A 123 16.83 -4.66 -1.90
N THR A 124 17.01 -5.98 -2.05
CA THR A 124 16.73 -6.72 -3.29
C THR A 124 15.34 -6.41 -3.86
N ARG A 125 14.38 -6.06 -2.99
CA ARG A 125 13.02 -5.60 -3.36
C ARG A 125 13.06 -4.36 -4.25
N GLN A 126 13.87 -3.35 -3.91
CA GLN A 126 13.96 -2.11 -4.69
C GLN A 126 14.48 -2.38 -6.10
N THR A 127 15.55 -3.16 -6.21
CA THR A 127 16.13 -3.54 -7.52
C THR A 127 15.11 -4.30 -8.37
N SER A 128 14.38 -5.26 -7.78
CA SER A 128 13.37 -6.01 -8.52
C SER A 128 12.20 -5.15 -9.03
N LEU A 129 11.75 -4.18 -8.22
CA LEU A 129 10.67 -3.27 -8.62
C LEU A 129 11.13 -2.32 -9.72
N LYS A 130 12.36 -1.80 -9.63
CA LYS A 130 12.94 -0.92 -10.66
C LYS A 130 13.04 -1.63 -12.01
N VAL A 131 13.59 -2.84 -12.05
CA VAL A 131 13.72 -3.62 -13.28
C VAL A 131 12.34 -3.91 -13.89
N LEU A 132 11.36 -4.27 -13.06
CA LEU A 132 10.00 -4.52 -13.54
C LEU A 132 9.32 -3.25 -14.10
N ILE A 133 9.52 -2.11 -13.45
CA ILE A 133 9.01 -0.81 -13.94
C ILE A 133 9.62 -0.48 -15.31
N GLU A 134 10.93 -0.58 -15.46
CA GLU A 134 11.63 -0.30 -16.73
C GLU A 134 11.18 -1.23 -17.86
N ALA A 135 10.99 -2.52 -17.56
CA ALA A 135 10.45 -3.49 -18.51
C ALA A 135 9.02 -3.13 -18.93
N LEU A 136 8.14 -2.82 -17.98
CA LEU A 136 6.74 -2.45 -18.27
C LEU A 136 6.65 -1.16 -19.11
N GLN A 137 7.49 -0.15 -18.84
CA GLN A 137 7.53 1.07 -19.66
C GLN A 137 7.90 0.76 -21.12
N THR A 138 8.83 -0.17 -21.34
CA THR A 138 9.26 -0.58 -22.67
C THR A 138 8.13 -1.33 -23.41
N GLU A 139 7.49 -2.29 -22.74
CA GLU A 139 6.35 -3.04 -23.31
C GLU A 139 5.15 -2.14 -23.62
N ILE A 140 4.84 -1.17 -22.74
CA ILE A 140 3.77 -0.19 -22.98
C ILE A 140 4.07 0.66 -24.21
N ALA A 141 5.32 1.07 -24.41
CA ALA A 141 5.72 1.86 -25.57
C ALA A 141 5.53 1.08 -26.88
N ASP A 142 5.93 -0.19 -26.93
CA ASP A 142 5.73 -1.06 -28.10
C ASP A 142 4.23 -1.34 -28.35
N ALA A 143 3.47 -1.69 -27.31
CA ALA A 143 2.03 -1.94 -27.42
C ALA A 143 1.25 -0.70 -27.91
N MET A 144 1.66 0.49 -27.46
CA MET A 144 1.11 1.77 -27.94
C MET A 144 1.43 2.01 -29.42
N HIS A 145 2.66 1.75 -29.86
CA HIS A 145 3.04 1.87 -31.28
C HIS A 145 2.20 0.93 -32.17
N ARG A 146 1.88 -0.26 -31.67
CA ARG A 146 1.04 -1.25 -32.35
C ARG A 146 -0.46 -0.99 -32.20
N LYS A 147 -0.87 0.07 -31.50
CA LYS A 147 -2.28 0.44 -31.22
C LYS A 147 -3.08 -0.66 -30.53
N ARG A 148 -2.42 -1.51 -29.73
CA ARG A 148 -3.07 -2.59 -28.97
C ARG A 148 -3.60 -2.05 -27.64
N TYR A 149 -4.67 -1.26 -27.72
CA TYR A 149 -5.12 -0.46 -26.58
C TYR A 149 -5.57 -1.28 -25.35
N THR A 150 -6.12 -2.47 -25.55
CA THR A 150 -6.50 -3.36 -24.44
C THR A 150 -5.29 -3.93 -23.71
N GLU A 151 -4.22 -4.26 -24.46
CA GLU A 151 -2.92 -4.66 -23.91
C GLU A 151 -2.25 -3.51 -23.18
N VAL A 152 -2.30 -2.28 -23.72
CA VAL A 152 -1.79 -1.09 -23.03
C VAL A 152 -2.49 -0.89 -21.69
N GLN A 153 -3.82 -1.06 -21.63
CA GLN A 153 -4.56 -0.90 -20.38
C GLN A 153 -4.16 -1.94 -19.33
N SER A 154 -3.94 -3.20 -19.72
CA SER A 154 -3.51 -4.26 -18.79
C SER A 154 -2.09 -4.01 -18.29
N LEU A 155 -1.17 -3.63 -19.17
CA LEU A 155 0.20 -3.26 -18.82
C LEU A 155 0.26 -2.01 -17.93
N CYS A 156 -0.54 -0.97 -18.24
CA CYS A 156 -0.63 0.24 -17.41
C CYS A 156 -1.16 -0.08 -16.02
N LYS A 157 -2.16 -0.96 -15.90
CA LYS A 157 -2.65 -1.42 -14.59
C LYS A 157 -1.52 -2.07 -13.78
N MET A 158 -0.76 -2.96 -14.41
CA MET A 158 0.39 -3.61 -13.76
C MET A 158 1.48 -2.60 -13.36
N LEU A 159 1.75 -1.62 -14.21
CA LEU A 159 2.70 -0.54 -13.94
C LEU A 159 2.24 0.32 -12.76
N ILE A 160 0.97 0.75 -12.72
CA ILE A 160 0.38 1.50 -11.61
C ILE A 160 0.56 0.74 -10.29
N ASP A 161 0.19 -0.55 -10.27
CA ASP A 161 0.30 -1.37 -9.06
C ASP A 161 1.75 -1.58 -8.61
N THR A 162 2.66 -1.77 -9.55
CA THR A 162 4.10 -1.94 -9.28
C THR A 162 4.71 -0.64 -8.75
N THR A 163 4.38 0.49 -9.38
CA THR A 163 4.86 1.82 -8.98
C THR A 163 4.35 2.21 -7.59
N LEU A 164 3.08 1.94 -7.27
CA LEU A 164 2.54 2.18 -5.93
C LEU A 164 3.27 1.36 -4.85
N LYS A 165 3.57 0.08 -5.13
CA LYS A 165 4.39 -0.76 -4.23
C LYS A 165 5.82 -0.23 -4.07
N ALA A 166 6.38 0.40 -5.11
CA ALA A 166 7.70 1.01 -5.06
C ALA A 166 7.71 2.33 -4.27
N ILE A 167 6.67 3.15 -4.41
CA ILE A 167 6.46 4.35 -3.57
C ILE A 167 6.29 3.95 -2.10
N GLU A 168 5.45 2.95 -1.81
CA GLU A 168 5.21 2.45 -0.45
C GLU A 168 6.52 1.95 0.20
N TYR A 169 7.38 1.29 -0.56
CA TYR A 169 8.71 0.87 -0.09
C TYR A 169 9.53 2.06 0.43
N PHE A 170 9.56 3.17 -0.30
CA PHE A 170 10.29 4.37 0.14
C PHE A 170 9.62 5.07 1.32
N GLN A 171 8.29 5.13 1.35
CA GLN A 171 7.53 5.72 2.46
C GLN A 171 7.76 4.94 3.77
N CYS A 172 7.86 3.62 3.70
CA CYS A 172 8.07 2.76 4.87
C CYS A 172 9.55 2.40 5.12
N TYR A 173 10.50 2.98 4.37
CA TYR A 173 11.91 2.58 4.37
C TYR A 173 12.55 2.58 5.77
N TYR A 174 12.28 3.61 6.57
CA TYR A 174 12.84 3.74 7.91
C TYR A 174 12.03 3.06 9.01
N LYS A 175 10.82 2.58 8.72
CA LYS A 175 9.92 1.98 9.71
C LYS A 175 10.60 0.87 10.54
N PRO A 176 11.28 -0.14 9.96
CA PRO A 176 11.96 -1.17 10.76
C PRO A 176 13.10 -0.61 11.61
N HIS A 177 13.90 0.31 11.05
CA HIS A 177 15.02 0.94 11.74
C HIS A 177 14.56 1.76 12.95
N LEU A 178 13.46 2.50 12.79
CA LEU A 178 12.86 3.28 13.86
C LEU A 178 12.33 2.37 14.98
N TYR A 179 11.72 1.24 14.65
CA TYR A 179 11.30 0.26 15.66
C TYR A 179 12.48 -0.33 16.44
N VAL A 180 13.59 -0.67 15.76
CA VAL A 180 14.81 -1.14 16.45
C VAL A 180 15.39 -0.05 17.36
N ALA A 181 15.49 1.19 16.87
CA ALA A 181 15.99 2.30 17.69
C ALA A 181 15.11 2.54 18.92
N LEU A 182 13.79 2.61 18.73
CA LEU A 182 12.82 2.81 19.80
C LEU A 182 12.89 1.68 20.84
N THR A 183 12.95 0.42 20.41
CA THR A 183 13.05 -0.72 21.33
C THR A 183 14.34 -0.70 22.13
N LEU A 184 15.48 -0.35 21.52
CA LEU A 184 16.75 -0.19 22.24
C LEU A 184 16.71 0.96 23.25
N THR A 185 16.09 2.09 22.90
CA THR A 185 15.90 3.22 23.82
C THR A 185 15.01 2.81 25.00
N MET A 186 13.89 2.13 24.75
CA MET A 186 13.00 1.65 25.82
C MET A 186 13.70 0.62 26.71
N MET A 187 14.47 -0.30 26.13
CA MET A 187 15.29 -1.25 26.88
C MET A 187 16.31 -0.54 27.76
N GLY A 188 17.05 0.43 27.22
CA GLY A 188 18.02 1.22 27.98
C GLY A 188 17.38 1.98 29.14
N TRP A 189 16.20 2.56 28.91
CA TRP A 189 15.43 3.24 29.96
C TRP A 189 15.01 2.28 31.08
N LEU A 190 14.50 1.10 30.73
CA LEU A 190 14.13 0.06 31.71
C LEU A 190 15.34 -0.40 32.54
N LEU A 191 16.52 -0.54 31.92
CA LEU A 191 17.75 -0.91 32.62
C LEU A 191 18.21 0.18 33.60
N LEU A 192 18.08 1.47 33.23
CA LEU A 192 18.38 2.59 34.14
C LEU A 192 17.42 2.62 35.34
N LEU A 193 16.11 2.44 35.10
CA LEU A 193 15.13 2.33 36.17
C LEU A 193 15.39 1.12 37.08
N ALA A 194 15.77 -0.02 36.50
CA ALA A 194 16.16 -1.20 37.27
C ALA A 194 17.39 -0.90 38.14
N LYS A 195 18.42 -0.23 37.59
CA LYS A 195 19.60 0.17 38.37
C LYS A 195 19.23 1.09 39.53
N GLU A 196 18.44 2.14 39.30
CA GLU A 196 18.06 3.10 40.35
C GLU A 196 17.15 2.49 41.43
N THR A 197 16.29 1.54 41.06
CA THR A 197 15.45 0.81 42.03
C THR A 197 16.24 -0.23 42.84
N ILE A 198 17.33 -0.77 42.28
CA ILE A 198 18.24 -1.71 42.96
C ILE A 198 19.31 -0.98 43.80
N ALA A 199 19.66 0.27 43.48
CA ALA A 199 20.70 1.01 44.19
C ALA A 199 20.36 1.17 45.70
N PRO A 200 21.26 0.78 46.62
CA PRO A 200 21.00 0.82 48.05
C PRO A 200 20.92 2.27 48.56
N SER A 201 19.71 2.73 48.90
CA SER A 201 19.48 3.98 49.62
C SER A 201 19.57 3.73 51.12
N LYS A 202 20.41 4.50 51.83
CA LYS A 202 20.68 4.34 53.28
C LYS A 202 19.44 4.43 54.20
N ASN A 203 18.27 4.87 53.72
CA ASN A 203 17.09 5.19 54.54
C ASN A 203 15.73 4.62 54.04
N ARG A 204 15.65 3.44 53.40
CA ARG A 204 14.34 2.85 53.02
C ARG A 204 13.95 1.61 53.84
N VAL A 205 12.68 1.58 54.25
CA VAL A 205 11.99 0.53 55.04
C VAL A 205 11.55 -0.67 54.17
N PHE A 206 11.52 -0.53 52.84
CA PHE A 206 11.02 -1.58 51.95
C PHE A 206 12.11 -2.52 51.44
N VAL A 207 11.81 -3.82 51.51
CA VAL A 207 12.67 -4.95 51.14
C VAL A 207 12.96 -4.96 49.63
N HIS A 208 14.22 -5.20 49.31
CA HIS A 208 14.76 -5.36 47.96
C HIS A 208 14.11 -6.56 47.24
N SER A 209 13.25 -6.33 46.24
CA SER A 209 12.63 -7.42 45.48
C SER A 209 13.36 -7.67 44.15
N ARG A 210 14.31 -8.61 44.19
CA ARG A 210 15.03 -9.11 42.98
C ARG A 210 14.07 -9.67 41.92
N SER A 211 12.86 -10.05 42.32
CA SER A 211 11.78 -10.56 41.45
C SER A 211 11.26 -9.49 40.46
N VAL A 212 11.17 -8.22 40.87
CA VAL A 212 10.66 -7.14 40.01
C VAL A 212 11.66 -6.78 38.89
N ALA A 213 12.95 -6.74 39.22
CA ALA A 213 14.01 -6.50 38.25
C ALA A 213 14.12 -7.62 37.20
N SER A 214 13.98 -8.87 37.64
CA SER A 214 14.02 -10.04 36.75
C SER A 214 12.78 -10.12 35.86
N THR A 215 11.59 -9.81 36.36
CA THR A 215 10.38 -9.71 35.53
C THR A 215 10.49 -8.59 34.50
N ALA A 216 11.01 -7.40 34.88
CA ALA A 216 11.21 -6.30 33.94
C ALA A 216 12.19 -6.67 32.80
N ALA A 217 13.29 -7.37 33.11
CA ALA A 217 14.25 -7.83 32.11
C ALA A 217 13.65 -8.89 31.16
N ILE A 218 12.86 -9.84 31.69
CA ILE A 218 12.17 -10.86 30.88
C ILE A 218 11.14 -10.22 29.95
N VAL A 219 10.35 -9.26 30.43
CA VAL A 219 9.37 -8.53 29.62
C VAL A 219 10.07 -7.74 28.51
N ALA A 220 11.17 -7.07 28.82
CA ALA A 220 11.91 -6.32 27.82
C ALA A 220 12.53 -7.24 26.76
N LEU A 221 13.08 -8.39 27.15
CA LEU A 221 13.61 -9.41 26.23
C LEU A 221 12.49 -9.97 25.34
N PHE A 222 11.32 -10.25 25.92
CA PHE A 222 10.14 -10.71 25.18
C PHE A 222 9.68 -9.65 24.15
N VAL A 223 9.64 -8.38 24.53
CA VAL A 223 9.28 -7.27 23.61
C VAL A 223 10.28 -7.16 22.46
N VAL A 224 11.58 -7.32 22.72
CA VAL A 224 12.60 -7.33 21.65
C VAL A 224 12.42 -8.53 20.74
N ILE A 225 12.27 -9.74 21.29
CA ILE A 225 12.07 -10.97 20.51
C ILE A 225 10.77 -10.89 19.69
N PHE A 226 9.69 -10.37 20.27
CA PHE A 226 8.41 -10.18 19.59
C PHE A 226 8.54 -9.18 18.43
N ASN A 227 9.21 -8.05 18.64
CA ASN A 227 9.45 -7.06 17.58
C ASN A 227 10.35 -7.63 16.46
N MET A 228 11.39 -8.39 16.81
CA MET A 228 12.23 -9.10 15.83
C MET A 228 11.43 -10.19 15.08
N GLY A 229 10.54 -10.89 15.80
CA GLY A 229 9.62 -11.89 15.25
C GLY A 229 8.67 -11.28 14.23
N MET A 230 7.97 -10.20 14.59
CA MET A 230 7.10 -9.41 13.71
C MET A 230 7.84 -8.93 12.45
N GLN A 231 9.09 -8.50 12.61
CA GLN A 231 9.94 -8.09 11.49
C GLN A 231 10.30 -9.27 10.56
N ARG A 232 10.52 -10.47 11.11
CA ARG A 232 10.72 -11.71 10.34
C ARG A 232 9.45 -12.20 9.66
N THR A 233 8.28 -12.11 10.29
CA THR A 233 7.01 -12.49 9.67
C THR A 233 6.76 -11.63 8.43
N LEU A 234 6.96 -10.32 8.53
CA LEU A 234 6.87 -9.38 7.41
C LEU A 234 7.84 -9.73 6.25
N LEU A 235 9.06 -10.17 6.57
CA LEU A 235 10.06 -10.65 5.59
C LEU A 235 9.69 -12.04 4.99
N SER A 236 8.96 -12.88 5.72
CA SER A 236 8.55 -14.22 5.28
C SER A 236 7.33 -14.17 4.34
N THR A 237 6.35 -13.31 4.62
CA THR A 237 5.24 -13.02 3.69
C THR A 237 5.78 -12.44 2.38
N GLN A 238 6.88 -11.68 2.43
CA GLN A 238 7.60 -11.19 1.25
C GLN A 238 8.18 -12.30 0.37
N LYS A 239 8.76 -13.36 0.94
CA LYS A 239 9.25 -14.52 0.16
C LYS A 239 8.11 -15.32 -0.47
N GLY A 240 6.97 -15.43 0.22
CA GLY A 240 5.78 -16.11 -0.31
C GLY A 240 5.19 -15.40 -1.53
N LEU A 241 5.09 -14.06 -1.49
CA LEU A 241 4.58 -13.24 -2.60
C LEU A 241 5.53 -13.22 -3.82
N THR A 242 6.85 -13.23 -3.62
CA THR A 242 7.80 -13.34 -4.74
C THR A 242 7.74 -14.71 -5.42
N ASN A 243 7.55 -15.78 -4.65
CA ASN A 243 7.38 -17.12 -5.21
C ASN A 243 6.06 -17.25 -5.98
N LEU A 244 4.96 -16.70 -5.47
CA LEU A 244 3.67 -16.67 -6.17
C LEU A 244 3.73 -15.86 -7.48
N LEU A 245 4.40 -14.71 -7.49
CA LEU A 245 4.57 -13.90 -8.71
C LEU A 245 5.50 -14.59 -9.74
N SER A 246 6.53 -15.32 -9.30
CA SER A 246 7.36 -16.14 -10.19
C SER A 246 6.62 -17.35 -10.77
N LEU A 247 5.70 -17.95 -10.02
CA LEU A 247 4.84 -19.03 -10.48
C LEU A 247 3.81 -18.53 -11.49
N GLN A 248 3.22 -17.36 -11.25
CA GLN A 248 2.28 -16.72 -12.18
C GLN A 248 2.97 -16.28 -13.48
N HIS A 249 4.23 -15.86 -13.42
CA HIS A 249 5.05 -15.56 -14.60
C HIS A 249 5.38 -16.81 -15.45
N ASN A 250 5.52 -17.98 -14.82
CA ASN A 250 5.74 -19.25 -15.53
C ASN A 250 4.46 -19.83 -16.14
N THR A 251 3.28 -19.63 -15.53
CA THR A 251 2.01 -20.10 -16.10
C THR A 251 1.58 -19.33 -17.35
N HIS A 252 2.03 -18.08 -17.52
CA HIS A 252 1.80 -17.30 -18.74
C HIS A 252 2.79 -17.59 -19.89
N ARG A 253 3.79 -18.45 -19.69
CA ARG A 253 4.67 -18.95 -20.76
C ARG A 253 4.25 -20.31 -21.32
N LEU A 254 3.18 -20.91 -20.79
CA LEU A 254 2.68 -22.23 -21.19
C LEU A 254 1.31 -22.18 -21.90
N TRP A 255 0.88 -20.99 -22.34
CA TRP A 255 -0.26 -20.80 -23.24
C TRP A 255 0.08 -19.76 -24.30
#